data_AF-A0A242K2P1-F1
#
_entry.id   AF-A0A242K2P1-F1
#
_cell.length_a   1.000
_cell.length_b   1.000
_cell.length_c   1.000
_cell.angle_alpha   90.00
_cell.angle_beta   90.00
_cell.angle_gamma   90.00
#
_symmetry.space_group_name_H-M   'P 1'
#
loop_
_entity.id
_entity.type
_entity.pdbx_description
1 polymer ?
#
loop_
_entity_poly.entity_id
_entity_poly.type
_entity_poly.pdbx_seq_one_letter_code
_entity_poly.pdbx_strand_id
1 'polypeptide(L)'
;MEKLIFSKYSNERARRFAIRTDIVSDDSDHLTVFKRNLYPEGQQHIKNIHTWYKRLSESYQGTQIELNHCDYCQDKVALEYLTQLTLENELNELLKKQKIEQFNTLLFSYINEVKKGGMTHPFVKTEEFIKTFGDVQIDTALSAEVTNIDMVLNNVILTEKWTIIDYEWTFDFPIPANFVVYRILHYFIANSHFQSRLNVVELFEQAGITEAEQEIYASMEQHFQVKFLLSDEKQENIVVPIREMHEDISPGGIDLKRIYEEEKMHRNALIQVFESTTYDFSEENSFLLHCNIDKEVTLKIDLQAETDFLRLDPHELSCNVSGLKITDEKGLAVPVFATNGIFTKEDQVVFLEEDPQLILANLKEVQQLTIRYQIKLTEMQEREVLQTVFSEQELLTEKLKQSEQENQQINEKMNQCQEVLEDKEKQLAYQKQVITNMENTKIWKAYEQYKKTFRKN
;
A
#
# COMPACT_ATOMS: atom_id res chain seq x y z
N MET A 1 46.01 -9.89 19.52
CA MET A 1 45.40 -11.19 19.29
C MET A 1 44.10 -10.95 18.54
N GLU A 2 43.94 -11.53 17.36
CA GLU A 2 42.69 -11.40 16.58
C GLU A 2 41.53 -12.10 17.32
N LYS A 3 40.45 -11.37 17.60
CA LYS A 3 39.24 -11.90 18.24
C LYS A 3 38.11 -12.01 17.22
N LEU A 4 37.60 -13.22 17.01
CA LEU A 4 36.41 -13.44 16.19
C LEU A 4 35.17 -12.87 16.90
N ILE A 5 34.47 -11.95 16.24
CA ILE A 5 33.26 -11.31 16.75
C ILE A 5 32.01 -11.99 16.20
N PHE A 6 32.01 -12.27 14.90
CA PHE A 6 30.87 -12.85 14.21
C PHE A 6 31.33 -13.71 13.03
N SER A 7 30.56 -14.74 12.70
CA SER A 7 30.82 -15.61 11.56
C SER A 7 29.51 -16.00 10.88
N LYS A 8 29.44 -15.82 9.56
CA LYS A 8 28.31 -16.22 8.71
C LYS A 8 28.77 -17.22 7.68
N TYR A 9 27.96 -18.25 7.45
CA TYR A 9 28.20 -19.29 6.46
C TYR A 9 27.18 -19.15 5.34
N SER A 10 27.66 -19.09 4.09
CA SER A 10 26.86 -19.18 2.88
C SER A 10 27.04 -20.58 2.28
N ASN A 11 26.67 -21.62 3.05
CA ASN A 11 26.94 -23.03 2.73
C ASN A 11 25.76 -23.75 2.06
N GLU A 12 24.65 -23.06 1.79
CA GLU A 12 23.51 -23.57 1.01
C GLU A 12 23.71 -23.42 -0.51
N ARG A 13 24.96 -23.29 -0.96
CA ARG A 13 25.34 -23.17 -2.37
C ARG A 13 26.24 -24.35 -2.73
N ALA A 14 26.43 -24.60 -4.03
CA ALA A 14 27.44 -25.53 -4.52
C ALA A 14 28.80 -25.27 -3.85
N ARG A 15 29.57 -26.34 -3.61
CA ARG A 15 30.79 -26.27 -2.78
C ARG A 15 31.82 -25.25 -3.30
N ARG A 16 31.85 -25.01 -4.61
CA ARG A 16 32.68 -23.99 -5.26
C ARG A 16 32.31 -22.54 -4.92
N PHE A 17 31.09 -22.30 -4.44
CA PHE A 17 30.56 -20.99 -4.04
C PHE A 17 30.32 -20.85 -2.53
N ALA A 18 30.55 -21.92 -1.77
CA ALA A 18 30.33 -21.91 -0.33
C ALA A 18 31.45 -21.12 0.37
N ILE A 19 31.07 -20.03 1.03
CA ILE A 19 32.00 -19.15 1.74
C ILE A 19 31.64 -19.01 3.22
N ARG A 20 32.66 -18.66 4.01
CA ARG A 20 32.55 -18.21 5.39
C ARG A 20 33.04 -16.76 5.46
N THR A 21 32.22 -15.91 6.05
CA THR A 21 32.52 -14.50 6.29
C THR A 21 32.68 -14.27 7.78
N ASP A 22 33.87 -13.82 8.20
CA ASP A 22 34.21 -13.54 9.59
C ASP A 22 34.35 -12.03 9.81
N ILE A 23 33.81 -11.51 10.91
CA ILE A 23 34.16 -10.18 11.43
C ILE A 23 35.13 -10.39 12.58
N VAL A 24 36.31 -9.79 12.49
CA VAL A 24 37.39 -9.95 13.45
C VAL A 24 37.81 -8.59 13.99
N SER A 25 38.06 -8.51 15.29
CA SER A 25 38.63 -7.34 15.96
C SER A 25 40.10 -7.58 16.25
N ASP A 26 40.94 -6.58 16.00
CA ASP A 26 42.33 -6.57 16.49
C ASP A 26 42.43 -6.00 17.93
N ASP A 27 43.66 -5.86 18.44
CA ASP A 27 43.92 -5.34 19.80
C ASP A 27 43.60 -3.84 19.95
N SER A 28 43.36 -3.13 18.84
CA SER A 28 43.00 -1.70 18.80
C SER A 28 41.50 -1.48 18.55
N ASP A 29 40.69 -2.53 18.71
CA ASP A 29 39.26 -2.56 18.38
C ASP A 29 38.95 -2.22 16.90
N HIS A 30 39.93 -2.35 16.01
CA HIS A 30 39.70 -2.20 14.57
C HIS A 30 39.07 -3.47 14.00
N LEU A 31 37.99 -3.30 13.25
CA LEU A 31 37.21 -4.39 12.68
C LEU A 31 37.60 -4.65 11.22
N THR A 32 37.84 -5.92 10.89
CA THR A 32 38.12 -6.39 9.54
C THR A 32 37.19 -7.54 9.17
N VAL A 33 36.70 -7.55 7.93
CA VAL A 33 35.88 -8.63 7.39
C VAL A 33 36.74 -9.57 6.57
N PHE A 34 36.76 -10.87 6.91
CA PHE A 34 37.45 -11.89 6.12
C PHE A 34 36.46 -12.79 5.38
N LYS A 35 36.61 -12.94 4.06
CA LYS A 35 35.91 -13.96 3.26
C LYS A 35 36.86 -15.13 2.97
N ARG A 36 36.41 -16.36 3.22
CA ARG A 36 37.16 -17.62 3.01
C ARG A 36 36.30 -18.68 2.37
N ASN A 37 36.88 -19.56 1.56
CA ASN A 37 36.18 -20.71 1.00
C ASN A 37 35.95 -21.76 2.09
N LEU A 38 34.75 -22.32 2.14
CA LEU A 38 34.43 -23.39 3.09
C LEU A 38 35.03 -24.74 2.65
N TYR A 39 35.13 -24.94 1.33
CA TYR A 39 35.70 -26.13 0.72
C TYR A 39 36.80 -25.78 -0.27
N PRO A 40 37.80 -26.66 -0.52
CA PRO A 40 38.90 -26.41 -1.44
C PRO A 40 38.45 -25.99 -2.85
N GLU A 41 37.30 -26.48 -3.32
CA GLU A 41 36.71 -26.17 -4.62
C GLU A 41 36.42 -24.67 -4.81
N GLY A 42 36.23 -23.91 -3.72
CA GLY A 42 35.97 -22.47 -3.75
C GLY A 42 37.21 -21.57 -3.71
N GLN A 43 38.43 -22.12 -3.72
CA GLN A 43 39.65 -21.30 -3.65
C GLN A 43 39.73 -20.27 -4.79
N GLN A 44 39.39 -20.68 -6.02
CA GLN A 44 39.38 -19.77 -7.17
C GLN A 44 38.31 -18.68 -7.02
N HIS A 45 37.15 -19.01 -6.44
CA HIS A 45 36.07 -18.05 -6.16
C HIS A 45 36.55 -16.92 -5.23
N ILE A 46 37.24 -17.27 -4.13
CA ILE A 46 37.81 -16.27 -3.21
C ILE A 46 38.90 -15.42 -3.88
N LYS A 47 39.78 -16.04 -4.66
CA LYS A 47 40.82 -15.31 -5.40
C LYS A 47 40.21 -14.34 -6.43
N ASN A 48 39.10 -14.72 -7.06
CA ASN A 48 38.42 -13.88 -8.03
C ASN A 48 37.88 -12.59 -7.40
N ILE A 49 37.43 -12.59 -6.15
CA ILE A 49 36.93 -11.39 -5.45
C ILE A 49 37.96 -10.25 -5.51
N HIS A 50 39.24 -10.52 -5.24
CA HIS A 50 40.29 -9.50 -5.36
C HIS A 50 40.58 -9.08 -6.80
N THR A 51 40.40 -9.98 -7.77
CA THR A 51 40.50 -9.66 -9.20
C THR A 51 39.37 -8.70 -9.62
N TRP A 52 38.15 -8.96 -9.14
CA TRP A 52 36.97 -8.13 -9.38
C TRP A 52 37.08 -6.76 -8.76
N TYR A 53 37.60 -6.65 -7.53
CA TYR A 53 37.93 -5.37 -6.92
C TYR A 53 38.73 -4.48 -7.88
N LYS A 54 39.83 -4.98 -8.44
CA LYS A 54 40.67 -4.18 -9.36
C LYS A 54 39.93 -3.78 -10.64
N ARG A 55 39.32 -4.74 -11.34
CA ARG A 55 38.66 -4.49 -12.64
C ARG A 55 37.44 -3.58 -12.51
N LEU A 56 36.65 -3.74 -11.45
CA LEU A 56 35.51 -2.87 -11.17
C LEU A 56 35.95 -1.48 -10.72
N SER A 57 37.00 -1.36 -9.89
CA SER A 57 37.57 -0.07 -9.53
C SER A 57 38.02 0.74 -10.75
N GLU A 58 38.59 0.09 -11.75
CA GLU A 58 38.92 0.72 -13.04
C GLU A 58 37.64 1.11 -13.81
N SER A 59 36.65 0.23 -13.86
CA SER A 59 35.39 0.44 -14.60
C SER A 59 34.55 1.60 -14.06
N TYR A 60 34.56 1.82 -12.75
CA TYR A 60 33.82 2.88 -12.07
C TYR A 60 34.68 4.12 -11.75
N GLN A 61 35.91 4.19 -12.29
CA GLN A 61 36.79 5.34 -12.06
C GLN A 61 36.14 6.64 -12.57
N GLY A 62 36.07 7.64 -11.69
CA GLY A 62 35.46 8.94 -12.00
C GLY A 62 33.94 9.00 -11.84
N THR A 63 33.30 7.91 -11.40
CA THR A 63 31.88 7.86 -11.03
C THR A 63 31.66 8.12 -9.53
N GLN A 64 30.39 8.19 -9.12
CA GLN A 64 30.01 8.23 -7.70
C GLN A 64 30.07 6.85 -7.01
N ILE A 65 30.30 5.78 -7.76
CA ILE A 65 30.44 4.43 -7.23
C ILE A 65 31.92 4.15 -6.94
N GLU A 66 32.18 3.53 -5.79
CA GLU A 66 33.48 2.98 -5.44
C GLU A 66 33.33 1.58 -4.84
N LEU A 67 34.42 0.82 -4.81
CA LEU A 67 34.42 -0.56 -4.33
C LEU A 67 35.13 -0.58 -2.98
N ASN A 68 34.54 -1.27 -2.01
CA ASN A 68 35.16 -1.49 -0.70
C ASN A 68 36.56 -2.13 -0.87
N HIS A 69 37.56 -1.62 -0.16
CA HIS A 69 38.94 -2.03 -0.36
C HIS A 69 39.13 -3.54 -0.11
N CYS A 70 39.94 -4.16 -0.97
CA CYS A 70 40.15 -5.61 -0.97
C CYS A 70 41.63 -5.96 -0.97
N ASP A 71 42.07 -6.61 0.09
CA ASP A 71 43.36 -7.27 0.15
C ASP A 71 43.20 -8.78 0.03
N TYR A 72 44.15 -9.43 -0.65
CA TYR A 72 44.24 -10.89 -0.70
C TYR A 72 45.51 -11.35 -0.02
N CYS A 73 45.38 -12.15 1.03
CA CYS A 73 46.51 -12.68 1.79
C CYS A 73 46.15 -14.05 2.36
N GLN A 74 47.08 -15.03 2.34
CA GLN A 74 46.89 -16.35 2.96
C GLN A 74 45.58 -17.06 2.55
N ASP A 75 45.25 -17.05 1.26
CA ASP A 75 44.03 -17.69 0.71
C ASP A 75 42.71 -17.17 1.29
N LYS A 76 42.72 -15.94 1.84
CA LYS A 76 41.53 -15.21 2.26
C LYS A 76 41.52 -13.81 1.68
N VAL A 77 40.32 -13.25 1.53
CA VAL A 77 40.13 -11.83 1.22
C VAL A 77 39.83 -11.07 2.50
N ALA A 78 40.48 -9.93 2.68
CA ALA A 78 40.22 -8.97 3.74
C ALA A 78 39.52 -7.73 3.15
N LEU A 79 38.44 -7.31 3.79
CA LEU A 79 37.63 -6.16 3.43
C LEU A 79 37.49 -5.23 4.64
N GLU A 80 37.28 -3.95 4.38
CA GLU A 80 37.01 -2.97 5.42
C GLU A 80 35.63 -3.19 6.03
N TYR A 81 35.52 -2.98 7.34
CA TYR A 81 34.24 -2.98 8.04
C TYR A 81 33.68 -1.56 8.10
N LEU A 82 32.67 -1.28 7.27
CA LEU A 82 32.00 0.02 7.21
C LEU A 82 30.80 0.06 8.18
N THR A 83 30.60 1.19 8.84
CA THR A 83 29.58 1.36 9.90
C THR A 83 28.45 2.31 9.52
N GLN A 84 28.54 2.95 8.35
CA GLN A 84 27.53 3.85 7.82
C GLN A 84 26.28 3.07 7.35
N LEU A 85 25.19 3.80 7.12
CA LEU A 85 23.93 3.24 6.66
C LEU A 85 24.02 2.76 5.21
N THR A 86 23.21 1.76 4.88
CA THR A 86 23.05 1.32 3.49
C THR A 86 22.17 2.29 2.71
N LEU A 87 22.31 2.31 1.38
CA LEU A 87 21.41 3.05 0.50
C LEU A 87 19.96 2.57 0.63
N GLU A 88 19.76 1.26 0.86
CA GLU A 88 18.44 0.69 1.15
C GLU A 88 17.80 1.30 2.42
N ASN A 89 18.59 1.53 3.49
CA ASN A 89 18.08 2.16 4.70
C ASN A 89 17.63 3.60 4.44
N GLU A 90 18.41 4.38 3.69
CA GLU A 90 18.05 5.77 3.35
C GLU A 90 16.77 5.81 2.49
N LEU A 91 16.68 4.95 1.48
CA LEU A 91 15.49 4.86 0.63
C LEU A 91 14.24 4.46 1.42
N ASN A 92 14.34 3.47 2.30
CA ASN A 92 13.23 3.09 3.19
C ASN A 92 12.84 4.21 4.15
N GLU A 93 13.79 5.01 4.66
CA GLU A 93 13.49 6.18 5.50
C GLU A 93 12.77 7.30 4.71
N LEU A 94 13.10 7.48 3.42
CA LEU A 94 12.36 8.40 2.55
C LEU A 94 10.92 7.92 2.31
N LEU A 95 10.73 6.62 2.03
CA LEU A 95 9.40 6.03 1.88
C LEU A 95 8.56 6.16 3.16
N LYS A 96 9.17 5.88 4.33
CA LYS A 96 8.53 6.04 5.64
C LYS A 96 8.05 7.46 5.87
N LYS A 97 8.85 8.46 5.49
CA LYS A 97 8.54 9.90 5.57
C LYS A 97 7.68 10.41 4.40
N GLN A 98 7.21 9.53 3.51
CA GLN A 98 6.40 9.86 2.32
C GLN A 98 7.08 10.86 1.36
N LYS A 99 8.41 10.86 1.29
CA LYS A 99 9.19 11.74 0.42
C LYS A 99 9.46 11.07 -0.93
N ILE A 100 8.39 10.79 -1.68
CA ILE A 100 8.44 9.98 -2.92
C ILE A 100 9.33 10.60 -4.01
N GLU A 101 9.30 11.91 -4.20
CA GLU A 101 10.16 12.58 -5.20
C GLU A 101 11.66 12.43 -4.88
N GLN A 102 12.03 12.56 -3.61
CA GLN A 102 13.42 12.39 -3.16
C GLN A 102 13.86 10.93 -3.28
N PHE A 103 12.95 10.00 -2.97
CA PHE A 103 13.16 8.57 -3.15
C PHE A 103 13.47 8.24 -4.63
N ASN A 104 12.60 8.68 -5.56
CA ASN A 104 12.80 8.45 -6.98
C ASN A 104 14.11 9.09 -7.47
N THR A 105 14.38 10.33 -7.06
CA THR A 105 15.62 11.02 -7.43
C THR A 105 16.85 10.25 -6.99
N LEU A 106 16.89 9.78 -5.74
CA LEU A 106 18.03 9.05 -5.20
C LEU A 106 18.20 7.68 -5.87
N LEU A 107 17.12 6.91 -6.00
CA LEU A 107 17.12 5.58 -6.63
C LEU A 107 17.61 5.65 -8.09
N PHE A 108 17.05 6.56 -8.89
CA PHE A 108 17.42 6.67 -10.30
C PHE A 108 18.79 7.33 -10.49
N SER A 109 19.24 8.18 -9.57
CA SER A 109 20.63 8.65 -9.56
C SER A 109 21.60 7.48 -9.38
N TYR A 110 21.30 6.56 -8.46
CA TYR A 110 22.08 5.33 -8.28
C TYR A 110 22.07 4.44 -9.52
N ILE A 111 20.90 4.13 -10.07
CA ILE A 111 20.77 3.33 -11.30
C ILE A 111 21.57 3.94 -12.46
N ASN A 112 21.54 5.27 -12.60
CA ASN A 112 22.29 5.97 -13.64
C ASN A 112 23.80 5.85 -13.45
N GLU A 113 24.31 5.91 -12.22
CA GLU A 113 25.74 5.68 -11.96
C GLU A 113 26.15 4.22 -12.20
N VAL A 114 25.29 3.25 -11.88
CA VAL A 114 25.54 1.83 -12.22
C VAL A 114 25.72 1.67 -13.74
N LYS A 115 24.87 2.32 -14.55
CA LYS A 115 24.99 2.29 -16.01
C LYS A 115 26.29 2.95 -16.53
N LYS A 116 26.95 3.81 -15.75
CA LYS A 116 28.24 4.44 -16.14
C LYS A 116 29.45 3.50 -16.03
N GLY A 117 29.32 2.34 -15.38
CA GLY A 117 30.39 1.36 -15.18
C GLY A 117 30.83 0.58 -16.43
N GLY A 118 30.85 1.21 -17.61
CA GLY A 118 31.29 0.57 -18.85
C GLY A 118 30.19 -0.15 -19.65
N MET A 119 28.91 0.12 -19.39
CA MET A 119 27.76 -0.45 -20.12
C MET A 119 27.59 0.15 -21.52
N THR A 120 28.61 0.05 -22.36
CA THR A 120 28.68 0.73 -23.67
C THR A 120 28.77 -0.25 -24.84
N HIS A 121 28.98 -1.54 -24.58
CA HIS A 121 29.15 -2.55 -25.61
C HIS A 121 27.82 -3.26 -25.92
N PRO A 122 27.50 -3.55 -27.19
CA PRO A 122 26.36 -4.39 -27.51
C PRO A 122 26.48 -5.76 -26.84
N PHE A 123 25.40 -6.22 -26.23
CA PHE A 123 25.31 -7.54 -25.63
C PHE A 123 25.52 -8.62 -26.69
N VAL A 124 26.36 -9.60 -26.37
CA VAL A 124 26.57 -10.79 -27.17
C VAL A 124 26.37 -11.99 -26.26
N LYS A 125 25.42 -12.87 -26.62
CA LYS A 125 25.16 -14.11 -25.88
C LYS A 125 26.34 -15.07 -26.06
N THR A 126 26.98 -15.45 -24.95
CA THR A 126 28.09 -16.41 -24.90
C THR A 126 27.68 -17.74 -24.26
N GLU A 127 28.54 -18.76 -24.34
CA GLU A 127 28.32 -20.04 -23.66
C GLU A 127 28.31 -19.88 -22.14
N GLU A 128 29.18 -19.03 -21.59
CA GLU A 128 29.24 -18.71 -20.16
C GLU A 128 27.96 -18.00 -19.70
N PHE A 129 27.41 -17.09 -20.52
CA PHE A 129 26.12 -16.47 -20.26
C PHE A 129 25.01 -17.52 -20.19
N ILE A 130 24.90 -18.41 -21.19
CA ILE A 130 23.87 -19.46 -21.23
C ILE A 130 24.00 -20.39 -20.03
N LYS A 131 25.23 -20.76 -19.65
CA LYS A 131 25.49 -21.59 -18.46
C LYS A 131 25.00 -20.92 -17.18
N THR A 132 25.22 -19.60 -17.06
CA THR A 132 24.97 -18.83 -15.83
C THR A 132 23.53 -18.35 -15.69
N PHE A 133 22.88 -17.95 -16.79
CA PHE A 133 21.56 -17.31 -16.81
C PHE A 133 20.52 -18.03 -17.69
N GLY A 134 20.91 -19.12 -18.37
CA GLY A 134 20.03 -19.88 -19.24
C GLY A 134 20.00 -19.35 -20.68
N ASP A 135 19.42 -20.15 -21.58
CA ASP A 135 19.29 -19.79 -22.99
C ASP A 135 18.03 -18.95 -23.23
N VAL A 136 18.14 -17.65 -22.94
CA VAL A 136 17.09 -16.67 -23.21
C VAL A 136 17.36 -15.88 -24.49
N GLN A 137 16.30 -15.29 -25.04
CA GLN A 137 16.39 -14.40 -26.20
C GLN A 137 16.35 -12.95 -25.71
N ILE A 138 17.38 -12.18 -26.06
CA ILE A 138 17.51 -10.75 -25.72
C ILE A 138 17.87 -10.04 -27.02
N ASP A 139 16.98 -9.15 -27.48
CA ASP A 139 17.10 -8.55 -28.81
C ASP A 139 18.24 -7.54 -28.87
N THR A 140 18.14 -6.45 -28.10
CA THR A 140 19.14 -5.38 -28.07
C THR A 140 19.34 -4.91 -26.64
N ALA A 141 20.53 -5.13 -26.11
CA ALA A 141 20.94 -4.60 -24.82
C ALA A 141 22.37 -4.08 -24.87
N LEU A 142 22.67 -3.11 -24.01
CA LEU A 142 24.05 -2.74 -23.71
C LEU A 142 24.58 -3.62 -22.59
N SER A 143 25.89 -3.79 -22.54
CA SER A 143 26.62 -4.63 -21.60
C SER A 143 28.00 -4.02 -21.34
N ALA A 144 28.65 -4.49 -20.28
CA ALA A 144 30.04 -4.18 -19.95
C ALA A 144 30.92 -5.43 -20.08
N GLU A 145 32.22 -5.23 -20.27
CA GLU A 145 33.21 -6.31 -20.23
C GLU A 145 33.29 -7.00 -18.87
N VAL A 146 32.99 -6.26 -17.80
CA VAL A 146 32.95 -6.75 -16.42
C VAL A 146 31.69 -6.22 -15.76
N THR A 147 30.87 -7.13 -15.24
CA THR A 147 29.59 -6.77 -14.64
C THR A 147 29.44 -7.43 -13.27
N ASN A 148 29.28 -6.61 -12.22
CA ASN A 148 28.76 -7.08 -10.93
C ASN A 148 27.23 -7.12 -11.01
N ILE A 149 26.63 -8.29 -10.82
CA ILE A 149 25.17 -8.42 -10.79
C ILE A 149 24.58 -8.19 -9.39
N ASP A 150 25.43 -8.11 -8.35
CA ASP A 150 25.00 -7.97 -6.95
C ASP A 150 25.05 -6.52 -6.46
N MET A 151 24.69 -5.58 -7.34
CA MET A 151 24.62 -4.13 -7.08
C MET A 151 23.38 -3.73 -6.28
N VAL A 152 22.79 -4.66 -5.52
CA VAL A 152 21.57 -4.45 -4.73
C VAL A 152 21.77 -3.40 -3.64
N LEU A 153 20.71 -2.67 -3.29
CA LEU A 153 20.79 -1.46 -2.46
C LEU A 153 21.32 -1.71 -1.04
N ASN A 154 21.12 -2.92 -0.49
CA ASN A 154 21.65 -3.34 0.80
C ASN A 154 23.19 -3.57 0.78
N ASN A 155 23.77 -3.79 -0.40
CA ASN A 155 25.22 -3.93 -0.59
C ASN A 155 25.92 -2.58 -0.88
N VAL A 156 25.19 -1.46 -0.77
CA VAL A 156 25.72 -0.12 -1.02
C VAL A 156 25.76 0.64 0.30
N ILE A 157 26.94 1.00 0.77
CA ILE A 157 27.13 1.82 1.97
C ILE A 157 27.33 3.28 1.58
N LEU A 158 26.65 4.18 2.29
CA LEU A 158 26.71 5.62 2.07
C LEU A 158 27.91 6.22 2.83
N THR A 159 29.08 6.23 2.18
CA THR A 159 30.29 6.92 2.66
C THR A 159 30.34 8.33 2.03
N GLU A 160 31.52 8.82 1.65
CA GLU A 160 31.64 9.98 0.76
C GLU A 160 31.11 9.69 -0.65
N LYS A 161 31.14 8.41 -1.04
CA LYS A 161 30.63 7.85 -2.29
C LYS A 161 29.71 6.67 -2.02
N TRP A 162 29.12 6.10 -3.07
CA TRP A 162 28.36 4.86 -2.97
C TRP A 162 29.32 3.68 -2.99
N THR A 163 29.66 3.18 -1.80
CA THR A 163 30.64 2.10 -1.65
C THR A 163 29.96 0.75 -1.76
N ILE A 164 30.32 -0.02 -2.78
CA ILE A 164 29.83 -1.40 -2.96
C ILE A 164 30.68 -2.34 -2.10
N ILE A 165 30.04 -3.00 -1.14
CA ILE A 165 30.72 -3.90 -0.19
C ILE A 165 30.75 -5.35 -0.66
N ASP A 166 29.90 -5.72 -1.62
CA ASP A 166 29.90 -7.07 -2.20
C ASP A 166 29.97 -7.05 -3.72
N TYR A 167 31.03 -7.67 -4.23
CA TYR A 167 31.31 -7.86 -5.65
C TYR A 167 31.73 -9.31 -5.93
N GLU A 168 31.25 -10.23 -5.09
CA GLU A 168 31.43 -11.67 -5.26
C GLU A 168 30.85 -12.18 -6.58
N TRP A 169 29.68 -11.67 -6.98
CA TRP A 169 29.00 -12.05 -8.22
C TRP A 169 29.32 -11.10 -9.36
N THR A 170 30.60 -11.08 -9.70
CA THR A 170 31.12 -10.35 -10.85
C THR A 170 31.57 -11.32 -11.92
N PHE A 171 31.21 -11.00 -13.16
CA PHE A 171 31.49 -11.82 -14.33
C PHE A 171 32.19 -10.99 -15.39
N ASP A 172 33.03 -11.64 -16.19
CA ASP A 172 33.80 -11.03 -17.27
C ASP A 172 33.34 -11.46 -18.67
N PHE A 173 32.05 -11.80 -18.77
CA PHE A 173 31.34 -11.97 -20.03
C PHE A 173 30.18 -10.95 -20.11
N PRO A 174 29.69 -10.64 -21.32
CA PRO A 174 28.62 -9.66 -21.50
C PRO A 174 27.35 -10.03 -20.73
N ILE A 175 26.84 -9.09 -19.92
CA ILE A 175 25.55 -9.20 -19.22
C ILE A 175 24.72 -7.96 -19.56
N PRO A 176 23.41 -8.09 -19.85
CA PRO A 176 22.55 -6.94 -20.12
C PRO A 176 22.53 -5.95 -18.94
N ALA A 177 22.77 -4.66 -19.21
CA ALA A 177 22.74 -3.61 -18.19
C ALA A 177 21.39 -3.56 -17.47
N ASN A 178 20.30 -3.71 -18.23
CA ASN A 178 18.94 -3.73 -17.69
C ASN A 178 18.68 -4.94 -16.76
N PHE A 179 19.41 -6.05 -16.89
CA PHE A 179 19.31 -7.16 -15.95
C PHE A 179 19.87 -6.79 -14.56
N VAL A 180 20.96 -6.02 -14.51
CA VAL A 180 21.50 -5.50 -13.24
C VAL A 180 20.51 -4.54 -12.59
N VAL A 181 19.90 -3.65 -13.38
CA VAL A 181 18.88 -2.71 -12.90
C VAL A 181 17.62 -3.45 -12.43
N TYR A 182 17.20 -4.48 -13.16
CA TYR A 182 16.12 -5.36 -12.75
C TYR A 182 16.40 -5.96 -11.37
N ARG A 183 17.60 -6.51 -11.13
CA ARG A 183 17.96 -7.06 -9.82
C ARG A 183 17.90 -6.02 -8.70
N ILE A 184 18.39 -4.79 -8.96
CA ILE A 184 18.32 -3.68 -7.99
C ILE A 184 16.87 -3.44 -7.56
N LEU A 185 15.96 -3.29 -8.53
CA LEU A 185 14.55 -3.03 -8.27
C LEU A 185 13.84 -4.24 -7.64
N HIS A 186 14.04 -5.43 -8.20
CA HIS A 186 13.41 -6.67 -7.77
C HIS A 186 13.70 -6.95 -6.29
N TYR A 187 14.97 -6.90 -5.86
CA TYR A 187 15.33 -7.16 -4.47
C TYR A 187 14.89 -6.05 -3.53
N PHE A 188 14.95 -4.78 -3.95
CA PHE A 188 14.46 -3.69 -3.12
C PHE A 188 12.96 -3.80 -2.87
N ILE A 189 12.18 -4.06 -3.94
CA ILE A 189 10.73 -4.24 -3.84
C ILE A 189 10.42 -5.43 -2.94
N ALA A 190 11.05 -6.59 -3.17
CA ALA A 190 10.79 -7.79 -2.38
C ALA A 190 11.11 -7.64 -0.88
N ASN A 191 12.15 -6.87 -0.53
CA ASN A 191 12.59 -6.69 0.86
C ASN A 191 11.97 -5.47 1.56
N SER A 192 11.41 -4.50 0.84
CA SER A 192 10.89 -3.28 1.45
C SER A 192 9.61 -3.56 2.25
N HIS A 193 9.56 -3.08 3.49
CA HIS A 193 8.33 -3.11 4.31
C HIS A 193 7.27 -2.09 3.86
N PHE A 194 7.60 -1.22 2.90
CA PHE A 194 6.74 -0.16 2.41
C PHE A 194 6.29 -0.39 0.95
N GLN A 195 6.23 -1.66 0.52
CA GLN A 195 5.80 -2.07 -0.83
C GLN A 195 4.49 -1.40 -1.28
N SER A 196 3.51 -1.24 -0.39
CA SER A 196 2.22 -0.60 -0.73
C SER A 196 2.34 0.87 -1.14
N ARG A 197 3.48 1.52 -0.84
CA ARG A 197 3.77 2.90 -1.23
C ARG A 197 4.51 3.01 -2.57
N LEU A 198 4.88 1.89 -3.17
CA LEU A 198 5.63 1.83 -4.42
C LEU A 198 4.67 1.56 -5.57
N ASN A 199 4.77 2.36 -6.63
CA ASN A 199 4.20 2.02 -7.91
C ASN A 199 5.21 1.16 -8.69
N VAL A 200 5.09 -0.17 -8.56
CA VAL A 200 6.04 -1.13 -9.16
C VAL A 200 6.12 -0.98 -10.68
N VAL A 201 4.97 -0.80 -11.34
CA VAL A 201 4.89 -0.63 -12.79
C VAL A 201 5.67 0.61 -13.22
N GLU A 202 5.42 1.74 -12.56
CA GLU A 202 6.10 3.01 -12.87
C GLU A 202 7.61 2.95 -12.62
N LEU A 203 8.07 2.23 -11.60
CA LEU A 203 9.52 2.08 -11.35
C LEU A 203 10.23 1.33 -12.48
N PHE A 204 9.65 0.24 -12.99
CA PHE A 204 10.23 -0.49 -14.10
C PHE A 204 10.15 0.30 -15.41
N GLU A 205 9.03 0.99 -15.66
CA GLU A 205 8.88 1.89 -16.81
C GLU A 205 9.93 3.01 -16.80
N GLN A 206 10.11 3.70 -15.68
CA GLN A 206 11.13 4.75 -15.53
C GLN A 206 12.56 4.21 -15.65
N ALA A 207 12.80 2.95 -15.27
CA ALA A 207 14.08 2.28 -15.47
C ALA A 207 14.36 1.90 -16.94
N GLY A 208 13.33 1.96 -17.79
CA GLY A 208 13.36 1.55 -19.19
C GLY A 208 13.34 0.03 -19.35
N ILE A 209 12.60 -0.68 -18.49
CA ILE A 209 12.45 -2.13 -18.52
C ILE A 209 10.98 -2.47 -18.79
N THR A 210 10.74 -3.13 -19.92
CA THR A 210 9.41 -3.57 -20.36
C THR A 210 8.94 -4.82 -19.58
N GLU A 211 7.63 -5.09 -19.56
CA GLU A 211 7.09 -6.34 -18.97
C GLU A 211 7.69 -7.61 -19.59
N ALA A 212 7.90 -7.62 -20.91
CA ALA A 212 8.55 -8.74 -21.61
C ALA A 212 10.01 -8.95 -21.14
N GLU A 213 10.76 -7.86 -20.93
CA GLU A 213 12.10 -7.94 -20.34
C GLU A 213 12.04 -8.44 -18.88
N GLN A 214 11.05 -8.04 -18.09
CA GLN A 214 10.89 -8.52 -16.71
C GLN A 214 10.69 -10.03 -16.66
N GLU A 215 9.89 -10.62 -17.56
CA GLU A 215 9.71 -12.08 -17.64
C GLU A 215 11.02 -12.80 -18.00
N ILE A 216 11.75 -12.27 -18.97
CA ILE A 216 13.06 -12.81 -19.38
C ILE A 216 14.05 -12.73 -18.20
N TYR A 217 14.12 -11.59 -17.53
CA TYR A 217 15.03 -11.38 -16.40
C TYR A 217 14.64 -12.19 -15.16
N ALA A 218 13.35 -12.42 -14.93
CA ALA A 218 12.88 -13.35 -13.90
C ALA A 218 13.35 -14.78 -14.20
N SER A 219 13.26 -15.22 -15.46
CA SER A 219 13.79 -16.54 -15.88
C SER A 219 15.31 -16.62 -15.71
N MET A 220 16.05 -15.56 -16.05
CA MET A 220 17.50 -15.48 -15.84
C MET A 220 17.86 -15.57 -14.36
N GLU A 221 17.13 -14.86 -13.51
CA GLU A 221 17.32 -14.87 -12.04
C GLU A 221 17.08 -16.26 -11.47
N GLN A 222 15.97 -16.90 -11.87
CA GLN A 222 15.63 -18.24 -11.43
C GLN A 222 16.72 -19.25 -11.85
N HIS A 223 17.19 -19.18 -13.10
CA HIS A 223 18.26 -20.07 -13.55
C HIS A 223 19.55 -19.85 -12.77
N PHE A 224 19.91 -18.59 -12.51
CA PHE A 224 21.08 -18.26 -11.69
C PHE A 224 20.96 -18.87 -10.29
N GLN A 225 19.85 -18.61 -9.59
CA GLN A 225 19.65 -19.07 -8.20
C GLN A 225 19.52 -20.58 -8.06
N VAL A 226 18.76 -21.23 -8.95
CA VAL A 226 18.38 -22.65 -8.79
C VAL A 226 19.32 -23.58 -9.55
N LYS A 227 19.81 -23.18 -10.72
CA LYS A 227 20.68 -24.03 -11.55
C LYS A 227 22.13 -23.69 -11.34
N PHE A 228 22.54 -22.43 -11.49
CA PHE A 228 23.96 -22.09 -11.44
C PHE A 228 24.54 -22.20 -10.03
N LEU A 229 23.89 -21.59 -9.03
CA LEU A 229 24.40 -21.54 -7.65
C LEU A 229 24.37 -22.90 -6.93
N LEU A 230 23.44 -23.79 -7.27
CA LEU A 230 23.23 -25.06 -6.56
C LEU A 230 23.87 -26.27 -7.25
N SER A 231 24.17 -26.20 -8.56
CA SER A 231 24.71 -27.35 -9.29
C SER A 231 26.20 -27.54 -9.04
N ASP A 232 26.59 -28.72 -8.56
CA ASP A 232 27.99 -29.14 -8.51
C ASP A 232 28.39 -29.76 -9.86
N GLU A 233 29.25 -29.06 -10.60
CA GLU A 233 29.76 -29.50 -11.92
C GLU A 233 30.45 -30.87 -11.88
N LYS A 234 30.96 -31.31 -10.73
CA LYS A 234 31.74 -32.54 -10.62
C LYS A 234 30.93 -33.74 -10.17
N GLN A 235 29.73 -33.55 -9.63
CA GLN A 235 29.00 -34.62 -8.93
C GLN A 235 27.62 -34.93 -9.50
N GLU A 236 27.17 -34.24 -10.55
CA GLU A 236 25.77 -34.31 -11.07
C GLU A 236 24.69 -34.07 -9.99
N ASN A 237 25.11 -33.66 -8.79
CA ASN A 237 24.27 -33.45 -7.63
C ASN A 237 23.94 -31.96 -7.49
N ILE A 238 22.68 -31.69 -7.19
CA ILE A 238 22.19 -30.35 -6.88
C ILE A 238 22.19 -30.22 -5.35
N VAL A 239 22.83 -29.16 -4.84
CA VAL A 239 22.72 -28.80 -3.43
C VAL A 239 21.28 -28.38 -3.17
N VAL A 240 20.59 -29.06 -2.24
CA VAL A 240 19.24 -28.69 -1.83
C VAL A 240 19.35 -27.79 -0.59
N PRO A 241 18.94 -26.51 -0.66
CA PRO A 241 18.89 -25.61 0.50
C PRO A 241 17.99 -26.16 1.60
N ILE A 242 18.29 -25.85 2.87
CA ILE A 242 17.50 -26.38 4.00
C ILE A 242 16.03 -25.92 3.91
N ARG A 243 15.80 -24.71 3.40
CA ARG A 243 14.45 -24.17 3.16
C ARG A 243 13.60 -25.06 2.25
N GLU A 244 14.20 -25.69 1.24
CA GLU A 244 13.49 -26.59 0.31
C GLU A 244 13.25 -27.96 0.96
N MET A 245 14.12 -28.37 1.88
CA MET A 245 13.92 -29.59 2.66
C MET A 245 12.84 -29.45 3.73
N HIS A 246 12.43 -28.22 4.11
CA HIS A 246 11.52 -28.01 5.23
C HIS A 246 10.18 -28.74 5.06
N GLU A 247 9.65 -28.80 3.83
CA GLU A 247 8.42 -29.54 3.51
C GLU A 247 8.61 -31.07 3.68
N ASP A 248 9.77 -31.60 3.31
CA ASP A 248 10.10 -33.02 3.36
C ASP A 248 10.47 -33.51 4.77
N ILE A 249 11.16 -32.67 5.57
CA ILE A 249 11.67 -33.03 6.91
C ILE A 249 10.70 -32.67 8.04
N SER A 250 9.77 -31.75 7.80
CA SER A 250 8.74 -31.34 8.75
C SER A 250 7.33 -31.49 8.17
N PRO A 251 6.91 -32.70 7.73
CA PRO A 251 5.55 -32.92 7.24
C PRO A 251 4.54 -32.57 8.34
N GLY A 252 3.66 -31.61 8.07
CA GLY A 252 2.71 -31.06 9.03
C GLY A 252 2.99 -29.61 9.46
N GLY A 253 4.08 -28.99 8.97
CA GLY A 253 4.27 -27.54 9.06
C GLY A 253 3.26 -26.81 8.18
N ILE A 254 2.27 -26.16 8.80
CA ILE A 254 1.31 -25.32 8.10
C ILE A 254 1.93 -23.93 7.97
N ASP A 255 2.21 -23.50 6.73
CA ASP A 255 2.54 -22.10 6.46
C ASP A 255 1.26 -21.26 6.61
N LEU A 256 1.00 -20.85 7.85
CA LEU A 256 -0.14 -20.01 8.21
C LEU A 256 -0.17 -18.72 7.40
N LYS A 257 0.98 -18.19 6.98
CA LYS A 257 1.04 -16.97 6.19
C LYS A 257 0.59 -17.23 4.75
N ARG A 258 1.09 -18.30 4.12
CA ARG A 258 0.64 -18.72 2.79
C ARG A 258 -0.84 -19.08 2.78
N ILE A 259 -1.33 -19.87 3.74
CA ILE A 259 -2.76 -20.20 3.84
C ILE A 259 -3.58 -18.95 4.11
N TYR A 260 -3.13 -18.06 4.99
CA TYR A 260 -3.83 -16.80 5.24
C TYR A 260 -3.86 -15.90 4.01
N GLU A 261 -2.78 -15.84 3.21
CA GLU A 261 -2.71 -15.05 1.98
C GLU A 261 -3.53 -15.68 0.85
N GLU A 262 -3.50 -17.00 0.69
CA GLU A 262 -4.33 -17.76 -0.26
C GLU A 262 -5.81 -17.65 0.12
N GLU A 263 -6.19 -17.88 1.38
CA GLU A 263 -7.56 -17.67 1.86
C GLU A 263 -7.98 -16.20 1.78
N LYS A 264 -7.07 -15.24 2.01
CA LYS A 264 -7.37 -13.83 1.82
C LYS A 264 -7.64 -13.53 0.35
N MET A 265 -6.85 -14.05 -0.58
CA MET A 265 -7.09 -13.91 -2.02
C MET A 265 -8.41 -14.58 -2.47
N HIS A 266 -8.74 -15.74 -1.90
CA HIS A 266 -10.00 -16.44 -2.17
C HIS A 266 -11.22 -15.77 -1.56
N ARG A 267 -11.15 -15.32 -0.29
CA ARG A 267 -12.21 -14.54 0.38
C ARG A 267 -12.44 -13.18 -0.26
N ASN A 268 -11.38 -12.54 -0.75
CA ASN A 268 -11.46 -11.23 -1.38
C ASN A 268 -12.24 -11.22 -2.71
N ALA A 269 -12.62 -12.38 -3.25
CA ALA A 269 -13.29 -12.49 -4.53
C ALA A 269 -14.72 -13.03 -4.44
N LEU A 270 -15.30 -13.18 -3.24
CA LEU A 270 -16.61 -13.81 -3.05
C LEU A 270 -17.70 -12.80 -2.71
N ILE A 271 -18.78 -12.85 -3.47
CA ILE A 271 -20.07 -12.19 -3.20
C ILE A 271 -21.01 -13.27 -2.70
N GLN A 272 -21.73 -13.01 -1.61
CA GLN A 272 -22.74 -13.93 -1.10
C GLN A 272 -24.13 -13.34 -1.27
N VAL A 273 -25.09 -14.18 -1.72
CA VAL A 273 -26.48 -13.80 -1.89
C VAL A 273 -27.36 -14.74 -1.06
N PHE A 274 -28.27 -14.18 -0.28
CA PHE A 274 -29.21 -14.90 0.56
C PHE A 274 -30.63 -14.59 0.11
N GLU A 275 -31.40 -15.64 -0.20
CA GLU A 275 -32.82 -15.53 -0.50
C GLU A 275 -33.64 -15.91 0.73
N SER A 276 -34.67 -15.13 1.05
CA SER A 276 -35.59 -15.48 2.14
C SER A 276 -37.03 -15.01 1.88
N THR A 277 -37.97 -15.78 2.43
CA THR A 277 -39.40 -15.45 2.47
C THR A 277 -39.75 -14.59 3.70
N THR A 278 -38.87 -14.60 4.72
CA THR A 278 -38.99 -13.82 5.96
C THR A 278 -37.76 -12.90 6.12
N TYR A 279 -37.77 -12.00 7.09
CA TYR A 279 -36.61 -11.13 7.36
C TYR A 279 -35.46 -11.87 8.10
N ASP A 280 -35.46 -13.20 8.06
CA ASP A 280 -34.45 -14.06 8.66
C ASP A 280 -33.65 -14.73 7.53
N PHE A 281 -32.33 -14.52 7.53
CA PHE A 281 -31.42 -15.06 6.53
C PHE A 281 -30.68 -16.27 7.10
N SER A 282 -30.59 -17.36 6.33
CA SER A 282 -29.89 -18.60 6.69
C SER A 282 -28.82 -18.90 5.65
N GLU A 283 -27.64 -19.35 6.09
CA GLU A 283 -26.56 -19.80 5.20
C GLU A 283 -26.98 -20.96 4.30
N GLU A 284 -27.94 -21.80 4.74
CA GLU A 284 -28.46 -22.92 3.95
C GLU A 284 -29.18 -22.47 2.66
N ASN A 285 -29.69 -21.24 2.64
CA ASN A 285 -30.39 -20.63 1.50
C ASN A 285 -29.53 -19.55 0.83
N SER A 286 -28.21 -19.72 0.84
CA SER A 286 -27.26 -18.79 0.24
C SER A 286 -26.45 -19.43 -0.89
N PHE A 287 -25.98 -18.59 -1.82
CA PHE A 287 -25.03 -19.02 -2.84
C PHE A 287 -23.89 -18.00 -2.99
N LEU A 288 -22.72 -18.52 -3.37
CA LEU A 288 -21.47 -17.77 -3.51
C LEU A 288 -21.16 -17.53 -4.99
N LEU A 289 -20.81 -16.30 -5.33
CA LEU A 289 -20.41 -15.89 -6.67
C LEU A 289 -19.00 -15.31 -6.63
N HIS A 290 -18.18 -15.70 -7.60
CA HIS A 290 -16.83 -15.15 -7.75
C HIS A 290 -16.87 -13.83 -8.54
N CYS A 291 -16.18 -12.81 -8.04
CA CYS A 291 -16.02 -11.53 -8.72
C CYS A 291 -14.55 -11.09 -8.78
N ASN A 292 -14.20 -10.33 -9.82
CA ASN A 292 -12.93 -9.64 -9.88
C ASN A 292 -13.08 -8.26 -9.24
N ILE A 293 -12.28 -8.03 -8.19
CA ILE A 293 -12.09 -6.72 -7.57
C ILE A 293 -11.55 -5.75 -8.65
N ASP A 294 -11.94 -4.47 -8.60
CA ASP A 294 -11.60 -3.40 -9.55
C ASP A 294 -12.30 -3.41 -10.93
N LYS A 295 -13.16 -4.39 -11.22
CA LYS A 295 -13.99 -4.40 -12.44
C LYS A 295 -15.48 -4.21 -12.11
N GLU A 296 -16.26 -3.79 -13.12
CA GLU A 296 -17.71 -3.73 -13.01
C GLU A 296 -18.28 -5.15 -12.82
N VAL A 297 -18.95 -5.37 -11.69
CA VAL A 297 -19.66 -6.60 -11.38
C VAL A 297 -21.06 -6.50 -11.96
N THR A 298 -21.46 -7.49 -12.76
CA THR A 298 -22.84 -7.64 -13.25
C THR A 298 -23.38 -8.99 -12.81
N LEU A 299 -24.35 -8.98 -11.90
CA LEU A 299 -25.03 -10.17 -11.40
C LEU A 299 -26.42 -10.27 -12.03
N LYS A 300 -26.79 -11.47 -12.45
CA LYS A 300 -28.16 -11.82 -12.82
C LYS A 300 -28.62 -12.92 -11.89
N ILE A 301 -29.65 -12.64 -11.10
CA ILE A 301 -30.16 -13.53 -10.06
C ILE A 301 -31.58 -13.91 -10.44
N ASP A 302 -31.80 -15.21 -10.66
CA ASP A 302 -33.14 -15.78 -10.86
C ASP A 302 -33.73 -16.08 -9.48
N LEU A 303 -34.81 -15.41 -9.12
CA LEU A 303 -35.42 -15.55 -7.79
C LEU A 303 -36.32 -16.78 -7.73
N GLN A 304 -36.30 -17.49 -6.60
CA GLN A 304 -37.23 -18.59 -6.37
C GLN A 304 -38.67 -18.08 -6.19
N ALA A 305 -39.65 -18.90 -6.59
CA ALA A 305 -41.06 -18.59 -6.37
C ALA A 305 -41.31 -18.48 -4.86
N GLU A 306 -41.71 -17.29 -4.40
CA GLU A 306 -41.99 -16.90 -3.00
C GLU A 306 -40.91 -16.02 -2.28
N THR A 307 -39.77 -15.71 -2.90
CA THR A 307 -38.76 -14.81 -2.29
C THR A 307 -39.32 -13.39 -2.07
N ASP A 308 -39.29 -12.90 -0.82
CA ASP A 308 -39.76 -11.55 -0.45
C ASP A 308 -38.60 -10.61 -0.12
N PHE A 309 -37.52 -11.17 0.43
CA PHE A 309 -36.30 -10.46 0.81
C PHE A 309 -35.08 -11.10 0.15
N LEU A 310 -34.15 -10.26 -0.30
CA LEU A 310 -32.85 -10.68 -0.78
C LEU A 310 -31.77 -9.87 -0.08
N ARG A 311 -30.82 -10.55 0.55
CA ARG A 311 -29.62 -9.92 1.11
C ARG A 311 -28.45 -10.21 0.18
N LEU A 312 -27.80 -9.16 -0.28
CA LEU A 312 -26.58 -9.18 -1.07
C LEU A 312 -25.45 -8.69 -0.19
N ASP A 313 -24.44 -9.54 -0.02
CA ASP A 313 -23.21 -9.20 0.68
C ASP A 313 -22.11 -9.00 -0.36
N PRO A 314 -21.74 -7.74 -0.66
CA PRO A 314 -20.80 -7.44 -1.75
C PRO A 314 -19.39 -7.95 -1.48
N HIS A 315 -19.00 -8.12 -0.21
CA HIS A 315 -17.69 -8.57 0.25
C HIS A 315 -17.77 -9.00 1.74
N GLU A 316 -16.70 -9.54 2.32
CA GLU A 316 -16.55 -9.77 3.78
C GLU A 316 -15.83 -8.62 4.52
N LEU A 317 -15.28 -7.64 3.78
CA LEU A 317 -14.41 -6.58 4.32
C LEU A 317 -15.01 -5.21 4.02
N SER A 318 -14.54 -4.19 4.74
CA SER A 318 -14.90 -2.80 4.50
C SER A 318 -14.58 -2.39 3.06
N CYS A 319 -15.60 -1.91 2.34
CA CYS A 319 -15.50 -1.63 0.91
C CYS A 319 -16.33 -0.41 0.51
N ASN A 320 -16.05 0.13 -0.67
CA ASN A 320 -16.83 1.16 -1.32
C ASN A 320 -17.51 0.55 -2.55
N VAL A 321 -18.83 0.62 -2.58
CA VAL A 321 -19.68 0.20 -3.70
C VAL A 321 -20.12 1.44 -4.45
N SER A 322 -19.76 1.52 -5.73
CA SER A 322 -20.07 2.66 -6.60
C SER A 322 -20.81 2.25 -7.87
N GLY A 323 -21.67 3.14 -8.37
CA GLY A 323 -22.48 2.88 -9.55
C GLY A 323 -23.56 1.82 -9.34
N LEU A 324 -24.06 1.67 -8.10
CA LEU A 324 -25.05 0.65 -7.74
C LEU A 324 -26.36 0.86 -8.51
N LYS A 325 -26.71 -0.12 -9.36
CA LYS A 325 -27.95 -0.17 -10.13
C LYS A 325 -28.58 -1.54 -10.00
N ILE A 326 -29.82 -1.56 -9.53
CA ILE A 326 -30.60 -2.77 -9.30
C ILE A 326 -31.90 -2.64 -10.09
N THR A 327 -32.14 -3.55 -11.02
CA THR A 327 -33.32 -3.54 -11.89
C THR A 327 -34.01 -4.89 -11.95
N ASP A 328 -35.34 -4.90 -12.01
CA ASP A 328 -36.14 -6.10 -12.27
C ASP A 328 -36.11 -6.53 -13.76
N GLU A 329 -36.81 -7.62 -14.11
CA GLU A 329 -36.90 -8.10 -15.49
C GLU A 329 -37.61 -7.14 -16.46
N LYS A 330 -38.37 -6.16 -15.94
CA LYS A 330 -39.07 -5.12 -16.71
C LYS A 330 -38.23 -3.84 -16.84
N GLY A 331 -37.04 -3.80 -16.23
CA GLY A 331 -36.15 -2.64 -16.20
C GLY A 331 -36.55 -1.55 -15.20
N LEU A 332 -37.49 -1.82 -14.28
CA LEU A 332 -37.79 -0.92 -13.16
C LEU A 332 -36.70 -1.01 -12.09
N ALA A 333 -36.34 0.14 -11.54
CA ALA A 333 -35.36 0.23 -10.46
C ALA A 333 -35.94 -0.32 -9.15
N VAL A 334 -35.17 -1.20 -8.48
CA VAL A 334 -35.51 -1.75 -7.16
C VAL A 334 -34.65 -1.07 -6.10
N PRO A 335 -35.23 -0.31 -5.17
CA PRO A 335 -34.45 0.40 -4.16
C PRO A 335 -33.91 -0.56 -3.09
N VAL A 336 -32.80 -0.16 -2.47
CA VAL A 336 -32.27 -0.83 -1.27
C VAL A 336 -33.18 -0.51 -0.09
N PHE A 337 -33.68 -1.55 0.58
CA PHE A 337 -34.58 -1.43 1.72
C PHE A 337 -33.82 -1.12 3.02
N ALA A 338 -32.72 -1.84 3.27
CA ALA A 338 -31.87 -1.65 4.44
C ALA A 338 -30.41 -1.97 4.11
N THR A 339 -29.48 -1.33 4.80
CA THR A 339 -28.05 -1.60 4.68
C THR A 339 -27.32 -1.16 5.96
N ASN A 340 -26.18 -1.79 6.26
CA ASN A 340 -25.22 -1.33 7.27
C ASN A 340 -24.17 -0.35 6.69
N GLY A 341 -24.32 0.03 5.42
CA GLY A 341 -23.47 1.01 4.74
C GLY A 341 -24.03 2.43 4.78
N ILE A 342 -23.15 3.41 4.60
CA ILE A 342 -23.51 4.83 4.53
C ILE A 342 -23.64 5.24 3.06
N PHE A 343 -24.84 5.67 2.66
CA PHE A 343 -25.07 6.26 1.34
C PHE A 343 -24.44 7.66 1.27
N THR A 344 -23.49 7.84 0.36
CA THR A 344 -22.88 9.17 0.10
C THR A 344 -23.55 9.87 -1.09
N LYS A 345 -24.04 9.09 -2.07
CA LYS A 345 -24.84 9.51 -3.23
C LYS A 345 -25.91 8.45 -3.51
N GLU A 346 -26.86 8.73 -4.42
CA GLU A 346 -27.91 7.77 -4.80
C GLU A 346 -27.36 6.41 -5.28
N ASP A 347 -26.16 6.40 -5.86
CA ASP A 347 -25.51 5.22 -6.45
C ASP A 347 -24.18 4.82 -5.75
N GLN A 348 -23.88 5.37 -4.56
CA GLN A 348 -22.64 5.10 -3.83
C GLN A 348 -22.88 4.77 -2.36
N VAL A 349 -22.39 3.61 -1.93
CA VAL A 349 -22.48 3.09 -0.56
C VAL A 349 -21.09 2.79 -0.02
N VAL A 350 -20.77 3.36 1.15
CA VAL A 350 -19.50 3.13 1.83
C VAL A 350 -19.73 2.25 3.06
N PHE A 351 -19.03 1.13 3.13
CA PHE A 351 -19.06 0.22 4.26
C PHE A 351 -17.77 0.36 5.07
N LEU A 352 -17.91 0.84 6.30
CA LEU A 352 -16.80 1.02 7.24
C LEU A 352 -16.62 -0.16 8.18
N GLU A 353 -17.62 -1.02 8.28
CA GLU A 353 -17.58 -2.25 9.08
C GLU A 353 -17.26 -3.45 8.20
N GLU A 354 -16.83 -4.54 8.83
CA GLU A 354 -16.72 -5.84 8.18
C GLU A 354 -18.14 -6.40 7.95
N ASP A 355 -18.31 -7.31 6.98
CA ASP A 355 -19.60 -7.82 6.52
C ASP A 355 -20.56 -6.77 5.94
N PRO A 356 -20.24 -6.11 4.79
CA PRO A 356 -21.18 -5.23 4.09
C PRO A 356 -22.45 -5.97 3.64
N GLN A 357 -23.62 -5.38 3.91
CA GLN A 357 -24.93 -5.97 3.63
C GLN A 357 -25.84 -4.99 2.90
N LEU A 358 -26.45 -5.43 1.81
CA LEU A 358 -27.51 -4.72 1.08
C LEU A 358 -28.77 -5.58 1.07
N ILE A 359 -29.85 -5.10 1.68
CA ILE A 359 -31.12 -5.82 1.76
C ILE A 359 -32.14 -5.19 0.81
N LEU A 360 -32.72 -6.01 -0.04
CA LEU A 360 -33.83 -5.70 -0.93
C LEU A 360 -35.11 -6.35 -0.38
N ALA A 361 -36.26 -5.69 -0.56
CA ALA A 361 -37.55 -6.14 -0.07
C ALA A 361 -38.64 -6.01 -1.15
N ASN A 362 -39.78 -6.66 -0.93
CA ASN A 362 -40.96 -6.67 -1.81
C ASN A 362 -40.69 -7.35 -3.16
N LEU A 363 -40.00 -8.49 -3.16
CA LEU A 363 -39.57 -9.19 -4.37
C LEU A 363 -40.55 -10.25 -4.90
N LYS A 364 -41.72 -10.42 -4.27
CA LYS A 364 -42.70 -11.50 -4.60
C LYS A 364 -43.16 -11.57 -6.05
N GLU A 365 -43.17 -10.43 -6.75
CA GLU A 365 -43.61 -10.33 -8.16
C GLU A 365 -42.44 -10.24 -9.16
N VAL A 366 -41.20 -10.28 -8.66
CA VAL A 366 -39.97 -10.18 -9.46
C VAL A 366 -39.44 -11.58 -9.73
N GLN A 367 -39.17 -11.90 -10.99
CA GLN A 367 -38.63 -13.21 -11.37
C GLN A 367 -37.11 -13.18 -11.53
N GLN A 368 -36.56 -12.04 -11.96
CA GLN A 368 -35.13 -11.89 -12.17
C GLN A 368 -34.66 -10.48 -11.78
N LEU A 369 -33.54 -10.42 -11.07
CA LEU A 369 -32.84 -9.18 -10.74
C LEU A 369 -31.54 -9.07 -11.52
N THR A 370 -31.27 -7.89 -12.07
CA THR A 370 -29.96 -7.51 -12.58
C THR A 370 -29.34 -6.47 -11.66
N ILE A 371 -28.18 -6.78 -11.11
CA ILE A 371 -27.43 -5.91 -10.19
C ILE A 371 -26.10 -5.55 -10.83
N ARG A 372 -25.79 -4.25 -10.89
CA ARG A 372 -24.51 -3.74 -11.40
C ARG A 372 -23.88 -2.77 -10.43
N TYR A 373 -22.60 -2.94 -10.16
CA TYR A 373 -21.82 -2.04 -9.32
C TYR A 373 -20.32 -2.29 -9.49
N GLN A 374 -19.50 -1.38 -8.99
CA GLN A 374 -18.06 -1.53 -8.87
C GLN A 374 -17.65 -1.51 -7.41
N ILE A 375 -16.80 -2.46 -7.02
CA ILE A 375 -16.27 -2.60 -5.65
C ILE A 375 -14.84 -2.08 -5.63
N LYS A 376 -14.52 -1.26 -4.63
CA LYS A 376 -13.16 -0.90 -4.26
C LYS A 376 -12.95 -1.22 -2.76
N LEU A 377 -11.89 -1.94 -2.43
CA LEU A 377 -11.55 -2.21 -1.04
C LEU A 377 -11.02 -0.94 -0.35
N THR A 378 -11.42 -0.77 0.90
CA THR A 378 -10.97 0.37 1.72
C THR A 378 -9.79 -0.07 2.58
N GLU A 379 -8.65 0.61 2.46
CA GLU A 379 -7.49 0.33 3.31
C GLU A 379 -7.72 0.78 4.77
N MET A 380 -6.99 0.18 5.72
CA MET A 380 -7.13 0.47 7.16
C MET A 380 -6.95 1.96 7.49
N GLN A 381 -5.99 2.63 6.83
CA GLN A 381 -5.74 4.06 7.04
C GLN A 381 -6.88 4.94 6.47
N GLU A 382 -7.42 4.58 5.31
CA GLU A 382 -8.58 5.28 4.73
C GLU A 382 -9.82 5.07 5.60
N ARG A 383 -10.00 3.86 6.16
CA ARG A 383 -11.09 3.51 7.07
C ARG A 383 -11.10 4.39 8.32
N GLU A 384 -9.96 4.58 8.99
CA GLU A 384 -9.85 5.42 10.20
C GLU A 384 -10.20 6.88 9.90
N VAL A 385 -9.71 7.41 8.78
CA VAL A 385 -10.01 8.79 8.36
C VAL A 385 -11.49 8.95 8.03
N LEU A 386 -12.05 8.02 7.24
CA LEU A 386 -13.47 8.06 6.86
C LEU A 386 -14.37 7.93 8.10
N GLN A 387 -14.06 7.01 9.01
CA GLN A 387 -14.83 6.82 10.24
C GLN A 387 -14.85 8.09 11.11
N THR A 388 -13.72 8.79 11.20
CA THR A 388 -13.63 10.09 11.87
C THR A 388 -14.53 11.11 11.18
N VAL A 389 -14.42 11.26 9.86
CA VAL A 389 -15.22 12.21 9.07
C VAL A 389 -16.72 11.94 9.19
N PHE A 390 -17.16 10.69 9.08
CA PHE A 390 -18.57 10.34 9.20
C PHE A 390 -19.11 10.58 10.61
N SER A 391 -18.33 10.28 11.65
CA SER A 391 -18.72 10.56 13.04
C SER A 391 -18.88 12.07 13.31
N GLU A 392 -18.00 12.90 12.74
CA GLU A 392 -18.10 14.35 12.84
C GLU A 392 -19.32 14.89 12.08
N GLN A 393 -19.62 14.31 10.91
CA GLN A 393 -20.77 14.69 10.10
C GLN A 393 -22.11 14.35 10.79
N GLU A 394 -22.21 13.20 11.45
CA GLU A 394 -23.38 12.84 12.27
C GLU A 394 -23.57 13.81 13.42
N LEU A 395 -22.51 14.09 14.18
CA LEU A 395 -22.54 15.05 15.28
C LEU A 395 -22.97 16.44 14.82
N LEU A 396 -22.49 16.87 13.64
CA LEU A 396 -22.87 18.17 13.07
C LEU A 396 -24.33 18.20 12.64
N THR A 397 -24.85 17.08 12.12
CA THR A 397 -26.25 16.93 11.71
C THR A 397 -27.19 16.95 12.91
N GLU A 398 -26.83 16.30 14.01
CA GLU A 398 -27.59 16.37 15.27
C GLU A 398 -27.63 17.79 15.82
N LYS A 399 -26.47 18.48 15.84
CA LYS A 399 -26.40 19.89 16.25
C LYS A 399 -27.26 20.79 15.37
N LEU A 400 -27.30 20.52 14.06
CA LEU A 400 -28.14 21.27 13.13
C LEU A 400 -29.63 21.06 13.45
N LYS A 401 -30.07 19.82 13.65
CA LYS A 401 -31.47 19.50 14.04
C LYS A 401 -31.85 20.16 15.36
N GLN A 402 -30.96 20.13 16.36
CA GLN A 402 -31.20 20.79 17.64
C GLN A 402 -31.33 22.31 17.45
N SER A 403 -30.44 22.93 16.65
CA SER A 403 -30.50 24.36 16.36
C SER A 403 -31.79 24.75 15.60
N GLU A 404 -32.26 23.92 14.68
CA GLU A 404 -33.53 24.13 13.98
C GLU A 404 -34.73 24.09 14.95
N GLN A 405 -34.74 23.14 15.88
CA GLN A 405 -35.77 23.07 16.93
C GLN A 405 -35.73 24.29 17.86
N GLU A 406 -34.54 24.74 18.27
CA GLU A 406 -34.38 25.96 19.08
C GLU A 406 -34.88 27.20 18.33
N ASN A 407 -34.58 27.33 17.04
CA ASN A 407 -35.07 28.43 16.20
C ASN A 407 -36.59 28.41 16.05
N GLN A 408 -37.20 27.23 15.91
CA GLN A 408 -38.66 27.09 15.91
C GLN A 408 -39.27 27.60 17.23
N GLN A 409 -38.71 27.19 18.38
CA GLN A 409 -39.18 27.66 19.70
C GLN A 409 -39.01 29.17 19.90
N ILE A 410 -37.90 29.75 19.42
CA ILE A 410 -37.68 31.20 19.49
C ILE A 410 -38.70 31.94 18.63
N ASN A 411 -39.00 31.46 17.42
CA ASN A 411 -39.99 32.06 16.55
C ASN A 411 -41.40 32.00 17.17
N GLU A 412 -41.78 30.89 17.81
CA GLU A 412 -43.05 30.79 18.54
C GLU A 412 -43.13 31.82 19.68
N LYS A 413 -42.08 31.96 20.48
CA LYS A 413 -42.03 32.97 21.55
C LYS A 413 -42.06 34.39 21.01
N MET A 414 -41.40 34.65 19.88
CA MET A 414 -41.41 35.96 19.23
C MET A 414 -42.81 36.35 18.77
N ASN A 415 -43.55 35.41 18.17
CA ASN A 415 -44.94 35.62 17.77
C ASN A 415 -45.84 35.90 18.99
N GLN A 416 -45.69 35.14 20.08
CA GLN A 416 -46.42 35.40 21.33
C GLN A 416 -46.12 36.79 21.91
N CYS A 417 -44.85 37.20 21.90
CA CYS A 417 -44.45 38.54 22.35
C CYS A 417 -45.07 39.64 21.47
N GLN A 418 -45.14 39.45 20.15
CA GLN A 418 -45.78 40.41 19.25
C GLN A 418 -47.27 40.56 19.55
N GLU A 419 -48.00 39.45 19.76
CA GLU A 419 -49.42 39.51 20.13
C GLU A 419 -49.65 40.28 21.45
N VAL A 420 -48.81 40.04 22.46
CA VAL A 420 -48.88 40.77 23.73
C VAL A 420 -48.60 42.26 23.54
N LEU A 421 -47.63 42.60 22.68
CA LEU A 421 -47.26 43.98 22.40
C LEU A 421 -48.39 44.73 21.70
N GLU A 422 -49.04 44.11 20.72
CA GLU A 422 -50.23 44.66 20.06
C GLU A 422 -51.40 44.89 21.05
N ASP A 423 -51.65 43.95 21.97
CA ASP A 423 -52.70 44.14 23.00
C ASP A 423 -52.37 45.31 23.93
N LYS A 424 -51.10 45.44 24.33
CA LYS A 424 -50.63 46.57 25.15
C LYS A 424 -50.73 47.90 24.44
N GLU A 425 -50.42 47.95 23.14
CA GLU A 425 -50.60 49.16 22.32
C GLU A 425 -52.07 49.57 22.23
N LYS A 426 -52.99 48.61 22.04
CA LYS A 426 -54.44 48.86 22.07
C LYS A 426 -54.91 49.39 23.43
N GLN A 427 -54.44 48.79 24.53
CA GLN A 427 -54.75 49.27 25.89
C GLN A 427 -54.23 50.69 26.12
N LEU A 428 -53.01 50.99 25.68
CA LEU A 428 -52.41 52.32 25.83
C LEU A 428 -53.17 53.36 25.02
N ALA A 429 -53.57 53.04 23.78
CA ALA A 429 -54.38 53.92 22.94
C ALA A 429 -55.74 54.22 23.59
N TYR A 430 -56.40 53.19 24.14
CA TYR A 430 -57.65 53.36 24.88
C TYR A 430 -57.49 54.24 26.11
N GLN A 431 -56.46 54.01 26.94
CA GLN A 431 -56.20 54.83 28.11
C GLN A 431 -55.91 56.29 27.75
N LYS A 432 -55.12 56.54 26.69
CA LYS A 432 -54.90 57.90 26.18
C LYS A 432 -56.20 58.58 25.78
N GLN A 433 -57.10 57.86 25.09
CA GLN A 433 -58.41 58.39 24.71
C GLN A 433 -59.29 58.72 25.93
N VAL A 434 -59.30 57.86 26.95
CA VAL A 434 -60.01 58.13 28.22
C VAL A 434 -59.46 59.37 28.92
N ILE A 435 -58.14 59.52 28.98
CA ILE A 435 -57.50 60.71 29.56
C ILE A 435 -57.91 61.96 28.76
N THR A 436 -57.81 61.95 27.43
CA THR A 436 -58.23 63.09 26.60
C THR A 436 -59.72 63.43 26.77
N ASN A 437 -60.58 62.42 26.89
CA ASN A 437 -62.01 62.63 27.15
C ASN A 437 -62.24 63.27 28.54
N MET A 438 -61.55 62.76 29.57
CA MET A 438 -61.58 63.32 30.93
C MET A 438 -61.08 64.77 30.93
N GLU A 439 -59.97 65.06 30.26
CA GLU A 439 -59.39 66.41 30.13
C GLU A 439 -60.34 67.40 29.46
N ASN A 440 -61.22 66.90 28.57
CA ASN A 440 -62.20 67.73 27.88
C ASN A 440 -63.47 68.03 28.70
N THR A 441 -63.67 67.37 29.84
CA THR A 441 -64.83 67.60 30.71
C THR A 441 -64.79 68.97 31.40
N LYS A 442 -65.98 69.51 31.73
CA LYS A 442 -66.13 70.81 32.42
C LYS A 442 -65.49 70.79 33.81
N ILE A 443 -65.57 69.65 34.51
CA ILE A 443 -65.02 69.47 35.87
C ILE A 443 -63.49 69.52 35.83
N TRP A 444 -62.86 68.83 34.88
CA TRP A 444 -61.40 68.89 34.73
C TRP A 444 -60.91 70.29 34.35
N LYS A 445 -61.56 70.95 33.40
CA LYS A 445 -61.24 72.34 33.01
C LYS A 445 -61.38 73.33 34.17
N ALA A 446 -62.38 73.13 35.04
CA ALA A 446 -62.55 73.91 36.27
C ALA A 446 -61.45 73.61 37.31
N TYR A 447 -61.05 72.34 37.48
CA TYR A 447 -59.95 71.93 38.34
C TYR A 447 -58.59 72.48 37.85
N GLU A 448 -58.32 72.43 36.54
CA GLU A 448 -57.14 73.02 35.89
C GLU A 448 -57.07 74.54 36.09
N GLN A 449 -58.21 75.23 35.95
CA GLN A 449 -58.32 76.66 36.28
C GLN A 449 -58.06 76.90 37.77
N TYR A 450 -58.68 76.15 38.68
CA TYR A 450 -58.47 76.26 40.13
C TYR A 450 -57.00 76.05 40.52
N LYS A 451 -56.34 75.04 39.94
CA LYS A 451 -54.91 74.73 40.12
C LYS A 451 -53.99 75.82 39.57
N LYS A 452 -54.33 76.45 38.45
CA LYS A 452 -53.59 77.61 37.89
C LYS A 452 -53.77 78.87 38.74
N THR A 453 -54.95 79.08 39.34
CA THR A 453 -55.21 80.21 40.24
C THR A 453 -54.41 80.09 41.55
N PHE A 454 -54.24 78.88 42.09
CA PHE A 454 -53.47 78.65 43.32
C PHE A 454 -51.94 78.54 43.12
N ARG A 455 -51.44 78.39 41.90
CA ARG A 455 -49.99 78.42 41.59
C ARG A 455 -49.44 79.82 41.31
N LYS A 456 -50.30 80.84 41.26
CA LYS A 456 -49.94 82.25 41.09
C LYS A 456 -50.03 83.08 42.39
N ASN A 457 -50.34 82.41 43.50
CA ASN A 457 -50.00 82.86 44.86
C ASN A 457 -48.84 81.98 45.36
#